data_AF-A0A6A4VRE2-F1
#
_entry.id   AF-A0A6A4VRE2-F1
#
_cell.length_a   1.000
_cell.length_b   1.000
_cell.length_c   1.000
_cell.angle_alpha   90.00
_cell.angle_beta   90.00
_cell.angle_gamma   90.00
#
_symmetry.space_group_name_H-M   'P 1'
#
loop_
_entity.id
_entity.type
_entity.pdbx_description
1 polymer ?
#
loop_
_entity_poly.entity_id
_entity_poly.type
_entity_poly.pdbx_seq_one_letter_code
_entity_poly.pdbx_strand_id
1 'polypeptide(L)'
;MKVKRLLLLLLLICITCCRPAGGAARDRRSLQRRSWTSDGFDVEEVRLRQARQQLWNRTLQVVTIHRPPFIILKMATDGKTILDAQGFCFEMLNALKEKYGFRTELRLPYDGNWGKRLENGTWNGMVGMVNRSEVNLGVAGFTISQVREEGIDFTIPFYEEPSAILMPPPKPGSKLFAVVRPFSWGVSTTPWQ
;
A
#
# COMPACT_ATOMS: atom_id res chain seq x y z
N MET A 1 21.20 1.87 14.21
CA MET A 1 20.06 2.23 15.09
C MET A 1 19.27 3.34 14.42
N LYS A 2 18.09 2.98 13.91
CA LYS A 2 17.22 3.85 13.10
C LYS A 2 16.15 4.42 14.02
N VAL A 3 16.18 5.73 14.24
CA VAL A 3 15.00 6.47 14.69
C VAL A 3 14.83 7.60 13.68
N LYS A 4 13.98 7.35 12.69
CA LYS A 4 13.47 8.37 11.77
C LYS A 4 11.96 8.31 11.87
N ARG A 5 11.35 9.50 11.79
CA ARG A 5 9.96 9.81 11.39
C ARG A 5 9.06 10.27 12.54
N LEU A 6 8.84 11.57 12.53
CA LEU A 6 7.56 12.29 12.65
C LEU A 6 7.93 13.69 12.11
N LEU A 7 7.25 14.35 11.18
CA LEU A 7 5.84 14.37 10.85
C LEU A 7 5.70 15.01 9.44
N LEU A 8 4.69 14.55 8.70
CA LEU A 8 3.90 15.28 7.68
C LEU A 8 4.62 16.08 6.56
N LEU A 9 4.45 15.63 5.32
CA LEU A 9 3.94 16.48 4.22
C LEU A 9 3.49 15.63 3.01
N LEU A 10 2.19 15.34 3.03
CA LEU A 10 1.22 15.34 1.92
C LEU A 10 1.71 15.18 0.46
N LEU A 11 1.39 14.01 -0.08
CA LEU A 11 0.73 13.75 -1.37
C LEU A 11 1.37 14.25 -2.69
N LEU A 12 1.50 13.25 -3.58
CA LEU A 12 1.71 13.25 -5.03
C LEU A 12 3.17 13.28 -5.50
N ILE A 13 3.63 12.15 -6.04
CA ILE A 13 4.15 12.01 -7.41
C ILE A 13 4.04 10.52 -7.78
N CYS A 14 3.18 10.21 -8.76
CA CYS A 14 3.60 9.39 -9.90
C CYS A 14 2.75 9.83 -11.10
N ILE A 15 3.07 11.04 -11.59
CA ILE A 15 2.89 11.36 -13.00
C ILE A 15 4.31 11.49 -13.54
N THR A 16 4.97 10.35 -13.77
CA THR A 16 6.11 10.25 -14.68
C THR A 16 5.66 9.53 -15.93
N CYS A 17 4.73 10.15 -16.65
CA CYS A 17 4.55 9.88 -18.06
C CYS A 17 5.50 10.81 -18.83
N CYS A 18 6.78 10.41 -18.89
CA CYS A 18 7.74 10.78 -19.94
C CYS A 18 8.99 9.92 -19.74
N ARG A 19 8.90 8.65 -20.11
CA ARG A 19 10.06 7.78 -20.30
C ARG A 19 10.37 7.78 -21.80
N PRO A 20 11.41 8.47 -22.28
CA PRO A 20 11.91 8.22 -23.63
C PRO A 20 12.53 6.82 -23.67
N ALA A 21 12.21 6.08 -24.72
CA ALA A 21 12.70 4.73 -24.95
C ALA A 21 14.25 4.74 -25.06
N GLY A 22 14.92 4.13 -24.09
CA GLY A 22 16.37 3.99 -24.06
C GLY A 22 16.80 3.32 -22.76
N GLY A 23 17.29 2.09 -22.87
CA GLY A 23 17.77 1.31 -21.73
C GLY A 23 19.00 1.94 -21.11
N ALA A 24 18.86 2.53 -19.92
CA ALA A 24 19.98 2.89 -19.06
C ALA A 24 19.60 2.53 -17.62
N ALA A 25 20.42 1.68 -16.99
CA ALA A 25 20.33 1.33 -15.59
C ALA A 25 20.44 2.60 -14.73
N ARG A 26 19.44 2.85 -13.89
CA ARG A 26 19.36 4.04 -13.04
C ARG A 26 20.32 3.91 -11.87
N ASP A 27 21.51 4.50 -12.00
CA ASP A 27 22.46 4.68 -10.91
C ASP A 27 21.82 5.53 -9.80
N ARG A 28 21.84 5.01 -8.58
CA ARG A 28 21.16 5.55 -7.39
C ARG A 28 22.12 6.43 -6.58
N ARG A 29 22.90 7.29 -7.25
CA ARG A 29 23.90 8.18 -6.62
C ARG A 29 23.69 9.69 -6.82
N SER A 30 22.63 10.13 -7.50
CA SER A 30 22.32 11.57 -7.61
C SER A 30 20.95 11.92 -7.00
N LEU A 31 20.84 11.75 -5.69
CA LEU A 31 19.86 12.48 -4.87
C LEU A 31 20.63 13.19 -3.75
N GLN A 32 21.42 14.19 -4.13
CA GLN A 32 21.96 15.18 -3.22
C GLN A 32 21.23 16.49 -3.53
N ARG A 33 20.25 16.85 -2.69
CA ARG A 33 20.34 17.82 -1.56
C ARG A 33 19.84 19.19 -2.03
N ARG A 34 18.82 19.72 -1.37
CA ARG A 34 18.53 21.16 -1.41
C ARG A 34 19.07 21.80 -0.15
N SER A 35 20.02 22.69 -0.33
CA SER A 35 20.48 23.61 0.69
C SER A 35 19.47 24.73 0.85
N TRP A 36 19.34 25.24 2.06
CA TRP A 36 18.71 26.53 2.31
C TRP A 36 19.68 27.65 1.93
N THR A 37 19.19 28.62 1.18
CA THR A 37 19.85 29.93 0.94
C THR A 37 18.94 31.04 1.42
N SER A 38 19.53 32.15 1.85
CA SER A 38 18.85 33.30 2.48
C SER A 38 17.90 34.07 1.55
N ASP A 39 18.02 33.89 0.24
CA ASP A 39 17.25 34.62 -0.77
C ASP A 39 16.57 33.64 -1.74
N GLY A 40 15.26 33.45 -1.61
CA GLY A 40 14.37 33.20 -2.76
C GLY A 40 14.26 31.79 -3.38
N PHE A 41 12.99 31.35 -3.42
CA PHE A 41 12.28 30.46 -4.37
C PHE A 41 12.74 29.00 -4.59
N ASP A 42 12.07 28.08 -3.88
CA ASP A 42 12.15 26.63 -4.12
C ASP A 42 11.25 26.24 -5.31
N VAL A 43 11.87 26.00 -6.48
CA VAL A 43 11.22 25.71 -7.78
C VAL A 43 10.28 24.50 -7.73
N GLU A 44 10.53 23.55 -6.83
CA GLU A 44 9.67 22.36 -6.70
C GLU A 44 8.40 22.63 -5.95
N GLU A 45 8.43 23.53 -4.96
CA GLU A 45 7.21 23.90 -4.26
C GLU A 45 6.24 24.59 -5.23
N VAL A 46 6.78 25.38 -6.17
CA VAL A 46 6.03 26.01 -7.27
C VAL A 46 5.49 24.96 -8.25
N ARG A 47 6.31 24.00 -8.70
CA ARG A 47 5.87 22.90 -9.58
C ARG A 47 4.81 22.03 -8.94
N LEU A 48 4.95 21.73 -7.64
CA LEU A 48 3.97 20.97 -6.87
C LEU A 48 2.65 21.73 -6.73
N ARG A 49 2.70 23.06 -6.53
CA ARG A 49 1.49 23.92 -6.53
C ARG A 49 0.80 23.95 -7.90
N GLN A 50 1.56 24.07 -8.99
CA GLN A 50 1.02 24.07 -10.35
C GLN A 50 0.42 22.72 -10.74
N ALA A 51 1.10 21.60 -10.43
CA ALA A 51 0.57 20.25 -10.67
C ALA A 51 -0.73 19.99 -9.88
N ARG A 52 -0.83 20.56 -8.66
CA ARG A 52 -2.04 20.49 -7.82
C ARG A 52 -3.27 21.13 -8.47
N GLN A 53 -3.06 22.18 -9.25
CA GLN A 53 -4.12 22.91 -9.94
C GLN A 53 -4.58 22.23 -11.25
N GLN A 54 -3.86 21.22 -11.74
CA GLN A 54 -4.11 20.61 -13.06
C GLN A 54 -5.06 19.41 -13.07
N LEU A 55 -5.48 18.90 -11.90
CA LEU A 55 -6.38 17.75 -11.81
C LEU A 55 -7.86 18.13 -11.92
N TRP A 56 -8.18 19.41 -11.88
CA TRP A 56 -9.56 19.91 -11.93
C TRP A 56 -10.29 19.40 -13.18
N ASN A 57 -11.46 18.80 -12.98
CA ASN A 57 -12.33 18.24 -14.02
C ASN A 57 -11.70 17.17 -14.93
N ARG A 58 -10.58 16.54 -14.52
CA ARG A 58 -10.04 15.37 -15.22
C ARG A 58 -10.67 14.08 -14.71
N THR A 59 -10.88 13.11 -15.59
CA THR A 59 -11.28 11.74 -15.22
C THR A 59 -10.04 10.89 -15.03
N LEU A 60 -9.85 10.37 -13.81
CA LEU A 60 -8.79 9.43 -13.48
C LEU A 60 -9.34 8.00 -13.52
N GLN A 61 -8.66 7.14 -14.27
CA GLN A 61 -8.94 5.70 -14.28
C GLN A 61 -8.29 5.07 -13.06
N VAL A 62 -9.11 4.49 -12.18
CA VAL A 62 -8.68 3.90 -10.92
C VAL A 62 -8.93 2.40 -10.93
N VAL A 63 -7.90 1.61 -10.65
CA VAL A 63 -8.04 0.15 -10.48
C VAL A 63 -8.16 -0.22 -9.00
N THR A 64 -9.02 -1.17 -8.69
CA THR A 64 -9.25 -1.63 -7.31
C THR A 64 -9.63 -3.12 -7.25
N ILE A 65 -9.54 -3.72 -6.06
CA ILE A 65 -9.95 -5.10 -5.77
C ILE A 65 -10.84 -5.11 -4.52
N HIS A 66 -11.86 -5.97 -4.52
CA HIS A 66 -12.71 -6.22 -3.36
C HIS A 66 -11.90 -6.86 -2.22
N ARG A 67 -11.71 -6.14 -1.12
CA ARG A 67 -11.06 -6.64 0.09
C ARG A 67 -11.54 -5.90 1.35
N PRO A 68 -12.54 -6.44 2.06
CA PRO A 68 -12.96 -5.90 3.35
C PRO A 68 -11.82 -5.98 4.37
N PRO A 69 -11.67 -4.98 5.28
CA PRO A 69 -12.52 -3.80 5.46
C PRO A 69 -12.11 -2.58 4.61
N PHE A 70 -11.00 -2.65 3.88
CA PHE A 70 -10.43 -1.50 3.18
C PHE A 70 -11.24 -1.08 1.95
N ILE A 71 -11.73 -2.06 1.20
CA ILE A 71 -12.53 -1.87 -0.02
C ILE A 71 -13.66 -2.90 -0.04
N ILE A 72 -14.89 -2.40 -0.10
CA ILE A 72 -16.12 -3.16 -0.15
C ILE A 72 -16.84 -2.75 -1.43
N LEU A 73 -16.71 -3.59 -2.45
CA LEU A 73 -17.39 -3.39 -3.74
C LEU A 73 -18.74 -4.11 -3.72
N LYS A 74 -19.80 -3.39 -4.09
CA LYS A 74 -21.11 -3.98 -4.41
C LYS A 74 -21.15 -4.20 -5.92
N MET A 75 -21.21 -5.45 -6.33
CA MET A 75 -21.24 -5.84 -7.74
C MET A 75 -22.68 -6.02 -8.24
N ALA A 76 -22.88 -5.78 -9.53
CA ALA A 76 -24.10 -6.19 -10.22
C ALA A 76 -24.16 -7.71 -10.39
N THR A 77 -25.33 -8.23 -10.77
CA THR A 77 -25.58 -9.67 -11.01
C THR A 77 -24.57 -10.31 -11.98
N ASP A 78 -24.02 -9.51 -12.90
CA ASP A 78 -23.04 -9.95 -13.90
C ASP A 78 -21.62 -10.15 -13.33
N GLY A 79 -21.36 -9.75 -12.07
CA GLY A 79 -20.07 -9.87 -11.39
C GLY A 79 -18.93 -9.01 -11.93
N LYS A 80 -19.17 -8.26 -13.03
CA LYS A 80 -18.18 -7.41 -13.70
C LYS A 80 -18.39 -5.91 -13.49
N THR A 81 -19.64 -5.50 -13.29
CA THR A 81 -20.01 -4.09 -13.12
C THR A 81 -20.03 -3.73 -11.65
N ILE A 82 -19.32 -2.67 -11.27
CA ILE A 82 -19.32 -2.12 -9.93
C ILE A 82 -20.54 -1.20 -9.80
N LEU A 83 -21.46 -1.51 -8.90
CA LEU A 83 -22.61 -0.66 -8.58
C LEU A 83 -22.25 0.43 -7.57
N ASP A 84 -21.49 0.06 -6.55
CA ASP A 84 -21.12 0.94 -5.46
C ASP A 84 -19.80 0.47 -4.84
N ALA A 85 -19.03 1.39 -4.28
CA ALA A 85 -17.74 1.12 -3.68
C ALA A 85 -17.59 1.89 -2.37
N GLN A 86 -17.38 1.14 -1.28
CA GLN A 86 -17.28 1.66 0.08
C GLN A 86 -15.97 1.18 0.73
N GLY A 87 -15.62 1.76 1.88
CA GLY A 87 -14.47 1.32 2.69
C GLY A 87 -13.40 2.38 2.85
N PHE A 88 -12.43 2.11 3.72
CA PHE A 88 -11.43 3.07 4.14
C PHE A 88 -10.66 3.74 2.98
N CYS A 89 -10.24 2.97 1.97
CA CYS A 89 -9.50 3.52 0.83
C CYS A 89 -10.39 4.40 -0.06
N PHE A 90 -11.69 4.10 -0.15
CA PHE A 90 -12.65 4.85 -0.93
C PHE A 90 -13.03 6.17 -0.27
N GLU A 91 -13.18 6.20 1.05
CA GLU A 91 -13.39 7.45 1.79
C GLU A 91 -12.20 8.40 1.62
N MET A 92 -10.98 7.87 1.69
CA MET A 92 -9.78 8.66 1.42
C MET A 92 -9.76 9.19 -0.03
N LEU A 93 -10.15 8.36 -1.01
CA LEU A 93 -10.23 8.79 -2.42
C LEU A 93 -11.29 9.88 -2.62
N ASN A 94 -12.44 9.76 -1.96
CA ASN A 94 -13.51 10.76 -2.00
C ASN A 94 -13.08 12.10 -1.41
N ALA A 95 -12.36 12.08 -0.27
CA ALA A 95 -11.80 13.30 0.32
C ALA A 95 -10.78 13.99 -0.63
N LEU A 96 -9.97 13.20 -1.36
CA LEU A 96 -9.07 13.73 -2.38
C LEU A 96 -9.84 14.31 -3.57
N LYS A 97 -10.89 13.62 -4.00
CA LYS A 97 -11.76 14.02 -5.09
C LYS A 97 -12.41 15.38 -4.81
N GLU A 98 -12.94 15.58 -3.61
CA GLU A 98 -13.52 16.86 -3.17
C GLU A 98 -12.47 17.98 -3.12
N LYS A 99 -11.28 17.68 -2.58
CA LYS A 99 -10.21 18.67 -2.44
C LYS A 99 -9.61 19.13 -3.77
N TYR A 100 -9.49 18.25 -4.75
CA TYR A 100 -8.81 18.52 -6.02
C TYR A 100 -9.75 18.59 -7.24
N GLY A 101 -11.04 18.28 -7.07
CA GLY A 101 -12.08 18.44 -8.09
C GLY A 101 -11.94 17.53 -9.31
N PHE A 102 -11.34 16.35 -9.18
CA PHE A 102 -11.26 15.36 -10.26
C PHE A 102 -12.47 14.40 -10.25
N ARG A 103 -12.63 13.63 -11.32
CA ARG A 103 -13.61 12.55 -11.43
C ARG A 103 -12.87 11.21 -11.46
N THR A 104 -13.52 10.14 -11.02
CA THR A 104 -12.92 8.81 -10.91
C THR A 104 -13.78 7.78 -11.62
N GLU A 105 -13.16 6.95 -12.43
CA GLU A 105 -13.79 5.77 -13.04
C GLU A 105 -13.12 4.52 -12.50
N LEU A 106 -13.92 3.61 -11.96
CA LEU A 106 -13.42 2.39 -11.32
C LEU A 106 -13.33 1.26 -12.33
N ARG A 107 -12.20 0.55 -12.32
CA ARG A 107 -11.99 -0.67 -13.09
C ARG A 107 -11.53 -1.81 -12.20
N LEU A 108 -11.95 -3.01 -12.57
CA LEU A 108 -11.44 -4.24 -11.98
C LEU A 108 -10.26 -4.75 -12.80
N PRO A 109 -9.24 -5.34 -12.14
CA PRO A 109 -8.19 -6.04 -12.87
C PRO A 109 -8.78 -7.25 -13.58
N TYR A 110 -8.35 -7.48 -14.81
CA TYR A 110 -8.77 -8.62 -15.64
C TYR A 110 -8.63 -9.96 -14.92
N ASP A 111 -7.57 -10.08 -14.12
CA ASP A 111 -7.16 -11.33 -13.48
C ASP A 111 -7.58 -11.41 -12.00
N GLY A 112 -8.21 -10.37 -11.44
CA GLY A 112 -8.56 -10.32 -10.01
C GLY A 112 -7.36 -10.30 -9.05
N ASN A 113 -6.14 -10.15 -9.58
CA ASN A 113 -4.89 -10.27 -8.83
C ASN A 113 -4.26 -8.90 -8.53
N TRP A 114 -3.52 -8.82 -7.42
CA TRP A 114 -2.78 -7.61 -7.03
C TRP A 114 -1.70 -7.24 -8.04
N GLY A 115 -0.92 -8.25 -8.44
CA GLY A 115 0.18 -8.11 -9.36
C GLY A 115 1.46 -8.75 -8.84
N LYS A 116 1.99 -9.62 -9.70
CA LYS A 116 3.23 -10.37 -9.52
C LYS A 116 4.05 -10.18 -10.80
N ARG A 117 5.37 -10.13 -10.66
CA ARG A 117 6.30 -10.18 -11.77
C ARG A 117 6.33 -11.60 -12.31
N LEU A 118 6.01 -11.75 -13.59
CA LEU A 118 6.13 -13.00 -14.34
C LEU A 118 7.60 -13.24 -14.73
N GLU A 119 7.92 -14.48 -15.10
CA GLU A 119 9.28 -14.87 -15.51
C GLU A 119 9.75 -14.14 -16.79
N ASN A 120 8.81 -13.81 -17.67
CA ASN A 120 9.05 -12.97 -18.85
C ASN A 120 9.35 -11.49 -18.52
N GLY A 121 9.38 -11.12 -17.23
CA GLY A 121 9.63 -9.76 -16.77
C GLY A 121 8.43 -8.82 -16.80
N THR A 122 7.26 -9.28 -17.27
CA THR A 122 6.04 -8.46 -17.29
C THR A 122 5.29 -8.51 -15.96
N TRP A 123 4.43 -7.53 -15.76
CA TRP A 123 3.61 -7.40 -14.55
C TRP A 123 2.17 -7.78 -14.84
N ASN A 124 1.59 -8.59 -13.96
CA ASN A 124 0.18 -8.93 -14.02
C ASN A 124 -0.68 -8.12 -13.02
N GLY A 125 -2.00 -8.30 -13.06
CA GLY A 125 -2.94 -7.75 -12.09
C GLY A 125 -2.98 -6.22 -12.11
N MET A 126 -3.33 -5.63 -10.96
CA MET A 126 -3.38 -4.16 -10.83
C MET A 126 -2.04 -3.49 -11.12
N VAL A 127 -0.92 -4.05 -10.62
CA VAL A 127 0.43 -3.52 -10.90
C VAL A 127 0.71 -3.53 -12.41
N GLY A 128 0.29 -4.58 -13.11
CA GLY A 128 0.41 -4.67 -14.56
C GLY A 128 -0.35 -3.59 -15.32
N MET A 129 -1.60 -3.32 -14.92
CA MET A 129 -2.43 -2.28 -15.55
C MET A 129 -1.83 -0.88 -15.35
N VAL A 130 -1.32 -0.59 -14.14
CA VAL A 130 -0.64 0.67 -13.84
C VAL A 130 0.67 0.79 -14.64
N ASN A 131 1.50 -0.26 -14.65
CA ASN A 131 2.77 -0.26 -15.39
C ASN A 131 2.58 -0.10 -16.91
N ARG A 132 1.49 -0.64 -17.48
CA ARG A 132 1.13 -0.45 -18.89
C ARG A 132 0.38 0.86 -19.17
N SER A 133 0.18 1.71 -18.16
CA SER A 133 -0.55 2.98 -18.27
C SER A 133 -2.00 2.83 -18.76
N GLU A 134 -2.62 1.66 -18.53
CA GLU A 134 -4.06 1.43 -18.81
C GLU A 134 -4.94 2.14 -17.78
N VAL A 135 -4.40 2.36 -16.59
CA VAL A 135 -5.03 3.06 -15.47
C VAL A 135 -4.03 4.06 -14.88
N ASN A 136 -4.55 5.14 -14.29
CA ASN A 136 -3.72 6.21 -13.75
C ASN A 136 -3.34 5.96 -12.28
N LEU A 137 -4.21 5.29 -11.53
CA LEU A 137 -4.02 5.08 -10.10
C LEU A 137 -4.51 3.69 -9.66
N GLY A 138 -3.71 3.01 -8.84
CA GLY A 138 -4.14 1.82 -8.11
C GLY A 138 -4.55 2.19 -6.69
N VAL A 139 -5.83 2.02 -6.35
CA VAL A 139 -6.34 2.26 -4.99
C VAL A 139 -6.71 0.91 -4.37
N ALA A 140 -5.83 0.43 -3.50
CA ALA A 140 -6.02 -0.74 -2.67
C ALA A 140 -5.00 -0.77 -1.51
N GLY A 141 -5.15 -1.73 -0.59
CA GLY A 141 -4.18 -2.02 0.45
C GLY A 141 -2.90 -2.68 -0.10
N PHE A 142 -2.11 -1.94 -0.88
CA PHE A 142 -0.89 -2.47 -1.47
C PHE A 142 0.22 -2.62 -0.43
N THR A 143 0.81 -3.81 -0.35
CA THR A 143 2.11 -3.98 0.30
C THR A 143 3.20 -3.36 -0.55
N ILE A 144 3.88 -2.37 0.01
CA ILE A 144 5.07 -1.74 -0.58
C ILE A 144 6.23 -2.74 -0.44
N SER A 145 6.74 -3.23 -1.56
CA SER A 145 7.90 -4.13 -1.60
C SER A 145 8.88 -3.65 -2.66
N GLN A 146 10.17 -3.92 -2.45
CA GLN A 146 11.23 -3.51 -3.37
C GLN A 146 10.99 -4.04 -4.79
N VAL A 147 10.51 -5.27 -4.92
CA VAL A 147 10.23 -5.89 -6.22
C VAL A 147 9.14 -5.13 -6.96
N ARG A 148 8.09 -4.65 -6.25
CA ARG A 148 7.01 -3.85 -6.86
C ARG A 148 7.43 -2.42 -7.17
N GLU A 149 8.34 -1.86 -6.37
CA GLU A 149 8.92 -0.53 -6.58
C GLU A 149 9.71 -0.43 -7.90
N GLU A 150 10.17 -1.56 -8.46
CA GLU A 150 10.78 -1.59 -9.79
C GLU A 150 9.77 -1.38 -10.94
N GLY A 151 8.49 -1.74 -10.72
CA GLY A 151 7.44 -1.69 -11.74
C GLY A 151 6.52 -0.48 -11.61
N ILE A 152 6.29 0.01 -10.40
CA ILE A 152 5.42 1.15 -10.12
C ILE A 152 5.99 2.01 -8.98
N ASP A 153 5.68 3.29 -8.97
CA ASP A 153 6.00 4.16 -7.84
C ASP A 153 4.86 4.15 -6.81
N PHE A 154 5.21 4.19 -5.53
CA PHE A 154 4.27 4.24 -4.42
C PHE A 154 4.22 5.62 -3.79
N THR A 155 3.06 5.98 -3.23
CA THR A 155 2.93 7.11 -2.32
C THR A 155 3.51 6.77 -0.95
N ILE A 156 3.48 7.74 -0.04
CA ILE A 156 3.67 7.46 1.38
C ILE A 156 2.63 6.44 1.87
N PRO A 157 3.02 5.46 2.70
CA PRO A 157 2.06 4.54 3.29
C PRO A 157 1.12 5.31 4.22
N PHE A 158 -0.17 5.00 4.16
CA PHE A 158 -1.20 5.57 5.03
C PHE A 158 -1.56 4.64 6.20
N TYR A 159 -1.21 3.36 6.10
CA TYR A 159 -1.50 2.33 7.08
C TYR A 159 -0.29 1.39 7.19
N GLU A 160 0.10 1.05 8.41
CA GLU A 160 1.12 0.06 8.69
C GLU A 160 0.44 -1.18 9.30
N GLU A 161 0.49 -2.29 8.58
CA GLU A 161 -0.07 -3.57 9.03
C GLU A 161 1.06 -4.46 9.57
N PRO A 162 1.10 -4.76 10.88
CA PRO A 162 2.06 -5.72 11.41
C PRO A 162 1.66 -7.15 11.03
N SER A 163 2.62 -7.95 10.55
CA SER A 163 2.41 -9.38 10.33
C SER A 163 2.40 -10.12 11.66
N ALA A 164 1.28 -10.75 12.00
CA ALA A 164 1.14 -11.60 13.19
C ALA A 164 0.79 -13.04 12.80
N ILE A 165 1.18 -14.01 13.64
CA ILE A 165 0.81 -15.41 13.47
C ILE A 165 -0.48 -15.66 14.24
N LEU A 166 -1.54 -16.07 13.55
CA LEU A 166 -2.77 -16.52 14.17
C LEU A 166 -2.64 -18.01 14.54
N MET A 167 -2.69 -18.31 15.83
CA MET A 167 -2.71 -19.68 16.34
C MET A 167 -4.03 -19.96 17.06
N PRO A 168 -4.59 -21.16 16.93
CA PRO A 168 -5.70 -21.55 17.78
C PRO A 168 -5.25 -21.55 19.25
N PRO A 169 -6.15 -21.23 20.19
CA PRO A 169 -5.83 -21.40 21.61
C PRO A 169 -5.46 -22.86 21.88
N PRO A 170 -4.52 -23.14 22.80
CA PRO A 170 -4.19 -24.51 23.15
C PRO A 170 -5.45 -25.23 23.64
N LYS A 171 -5.67 -26.46 23.17
CA LYS A 171 -6.76 -27.30 23.68
C LYS A 171 -6.61 -27.41 25.21
N PRO A 172 -7.66 -27.17 26.01
CA PRO A 172 -7.54 -27.28 27.45
C PRO A 172 -7.15 -28.72 27.81
N GLY A 173 -5.95 -28.90 28.35
CA GLY A 173 -5.54 -30.19 28.91
C GLY A 173 -6.40 -30.53 30.14
N SER A 174 -6.44 -31.81 30.52
CA SER A 174 -7.16 -32.22 31.73
C SER A 174 -6.60 -31.48 32.96
N LYS A 175 -7.49 -30.77 33.67
CA LYS A 175 -7.17 -30.03 34.90
C LYS A 175 -7.12 -30.93 36.14
N LEU A 176 -7.49 -32.21 36.01
CA LEU A 176 -7.65 -33.16 37.11
C LEU A 176 -6.39 -33.34 37.96
N PHE A 177 -5.20 -33.15 37.38
CA PHE A 177 -3.93 -33.23 38.09
C PHE A 177 -3.14 -31.92 38.10
N ALA A 178 -3.79 -30.78 37.81
CA ALA A 178 -3.10 -29.49 37.76
C ALA A 178 -2.38 -29.13 39.07
N VAL A 179 -2.94 -29.55 40.21
CA VAL A 179 -2.36 -29.35 41.56
C VAL A 179 -1.12 -30.21 41.79
N VAL A 180 -1.01 -31.37 41.14
CA VAL A 180 0.10 -32.33 41.35
C VAL A 180 1.25 -32.09 40.37
N ARG A 181 1.01 -31.35 39.27
CA ARG A 181 2.04 -30.99 38.27
C ARG A 181 3.34 -30.37 38.81
N PRO A 182 3.35 -29.49 39.83
CA PRO A 182 4.60 -28.92 40.34
C PRO A 182 5.44 -29.92 41.15
N PHE A 183 4.87 -31.06 41.57
CA PHE A 183 5.60 -32.08 42.30
C PHE A 183 6.19 -33.09 41.32
N SER A 184 7.52 -33.09 41.17
CA SER A 184 8.22 -34.17 40.47
C SER A 184 8.32 -35.39 41.38
N TRP A 185 8.25 -36.57 40.77
CA TRP A 185 8.52 -37.83 41.47
C TRP A 185 9.99 -37.82 41.94
N GLY A 186 10.21 -37.48 43.20
CA GLY A 186 11.55 -37.41 43.81
C GLY A 186 11.81 -36.22 44.74
N VAL A 187 10.91 -35.24 44.88
CA VAL A 187 11.13 -34.07 45.75
C VAL A 187 10.58 -34.22 47.18
N SER A 188 9.91 -35.32 47.52
CA SER A 188 9.35 -35.49 48.87
C SER A 188 10.35 -35.92 49.96
N THR A 189 11.61 -36.22 49.64
CA THR A 189 12.57 -36.77 50.62
C THR A 189 14.03 -36.41 50.34
N THR A 190 14.37 -35.12 50.19
CA THR A 190 15.74 -34.72 50.56
C THR A 190 15.72 -34.42 52.06
N PRO A 191 16.37 -35.23 52.91
CA PRO A 191 16.51 -34.89 54.32
C PRO A 191 17.20 -33.53 54.41
N TRP A 192 16.72 -32.68 55.31
CA TRP A 192 17.39 -31.44 55.67
C TRP A 192 18.83 -31.79 56.12
N GLN A 193 19.83 -31.37 55.35
CA GLN A 193 21.22 -31.29 55.79
C GLN A 193 21.51 -29.87 56.26
#